data_AF-A0A6G3MKT4-F1
#
_entry.id   AF-A0A6G3MKT4-F1
#
_cell.length_a   1.000
_cell.length_b   1.000
_cell.length_c   1.000
_cell.angle_alpha   90.00
_cell.angle_beta   90.00
_cell.angle_gamma   90.00
#
_symmetry.space_group_name_H-M   'P 1'
#
loop_
_entity.id
_entity.type
_entity.pdbx_description
1 polymer ?
#
loop_
_entity_poly.entity_id
_entity_poly.type
_entity_poly.pdbx_seq_one_letter_code
_entity_poly.pdbx_strand_id
1 'polypeptide(L)'
;VVFYTPKELGGLGMLSMGHVLIPQSDLRWSQQTETGITHFRSGMSHEEDQIIPNLYRYIQPWESEFVDSQRVWAEYALKRQEAAAQSRRLTLEDLEDSWDRGIPRINTLFQRDRHTLAYDKGWRVRTDYKQYQVLKQNPFWWTHQRHDGKLWNLNNYRTDMIQALGGVEGILEHTLFKATYFPTWEGLFW
;
A
#
# COMPACT_ATOMS: atom_id res chain seq x y z
N VAL A 1 8.76 16.37 -10.97
CA VAL A 1 7.67 17.06 -10.24
C VAL A 1 6.27 16.76 -10.80
N VAL A 2 5.89 17.26 -11.99
CA VAL A 2 4.51 17.16 -12.56
C VAL A 2 3.82 15.79 -12.44
N PHE A 3 4.52 14.70 -12.79
CA PHE A 3 3.94 13.35 -12.80
C PHE A 3 3.69 12.77 -11.40
N TYR A 4 4.58 13.04 -10.46
CA TYR A 4 4.61 12.35 -9.16
C TYR A 4 4.00 13.17 -8.02
N THR A 5 3.82 14.48 -8.20
CA THR A 5 3.11 15.32 -7.26
C THR A 5 1.70 14.75 -6.99
N PRO A 6 1.28 14.60 -5.71
CA PRO A 6 -0.06 14.13 -5.37
C PRO A 6 -1.18 15.01 -5.94
N LYS A 7 -2.37 14.42 -6.10
CA LYS A 7 -3.51 15.08 -6.77
C LYS A 7 -4.02 16.30 -6.01
N GLU A 8 -3.95 16.26 -4.69
CA GLU A 8 -4.32 17.38 -3.82
C GLU A 8 -3.43 18.61 -3.99
N LEU A 9 -2.23 18.45 -4.58
CA LEU A 9 -1.31 19.54 -4.94
C LEU A 9 -1.30 19.82 -6.45
N GLY A 10 -2.31 19.35 -7.19
CA GLY A 10 -2.48 19.62 -8.63
C GLY A 10 -1.63 18.75 -9.56
N GLY A 11 -0.99 17.70 -9.05
CA GLY A 11 -0.24 16.75 -9.87
C GLY A 11 -1.05 15.54 -10.34
N LEU A 12 -0.41 14.67 -11.13
CA LEU A 12 -1.05 13.43 -11.62
C LEU A 12 -1.12 12.33 -10.55
N GLY A 13 -0.26 12.38 -9.53
CA GLY A 13 -0.18 11.38 -8.47
C GLY A 13 0.22 9.99 -8.97
N MET A 14 1.12 9.92 -9.95
CA MET A 14 1.62 8.64 -10.46
C MET A 14 2.41 7.89 -9.39
N LEU A 15 2.33 6.56 -9.40
CA LEU A 15 3.14 5.69 -8.55
C LEU A 15 4.39 5.25 -9.33
N SER A 16 5.57 5.51 -8.77
CA SER A 16 6.85 5.12 -9.37
C SER A 16 7.25 3.70 -8.96
N MET A 17 7.55 2.87 -9.96
CA MET A 17 8.23 1.57 -9.80
C MET A 17 9.50 1.47 -10.69
N GLY A 18 9.74 2.48 -11.55
CA GLY A 18 10.78 2.44 -12.59
C GLY A 18 12.09 3.16 -12.25
N HIS A 19 12.11 3.98 -11.19
CA HIS A 19 13.31 4.67 -10.71
C HIS A 19 14.16 3.73 -9.86
N VAL A 20 14.73 2.70 -10.50
CA VAL A 20 15.51 1.65 -9.86
C VAL A 20 16.75 1.36 -10.71
N LEU A 21 17.85 1.03 -10.05
CA LEU A 21 19.02 0.45 -10.69
C LEU A 21 18.73 -1.01 -11.04
N ILE A 22 18.74 -1.32 -12.33
CA ILE A 22 18.47 -2.66 -12.85
C ILE A 22 19.76 -3.48 -12.78
N PRO A 23 19.78 -4.60 -12.04
CA PRO A 23 20.90 -5.54 -12.07
C PRO A 23 21.23 -5.98 -13.50
N GLN A 24 22.46 -5.79 -13.93
CA GLN A 24 22.96 -6.28 -15.21
C GLN A 24 23.91 -7.45 -14.94
N SER A 25 23.44 -8.67 -15.21
CA SER A 25 24.36 -9.80 -15.34
C SER A 25 25.06 -9.74 -16.70
N ASP A 26 26.28 -10.26 -16.75
CA ASP A 26 27.04 -10.37 -17.98
C ASP A 26 26.27 -11.27 -18.96
N LEU A 27 25.73 -10.68 -20.03
CA LEU A 27 24.77 -11.30 -20.97
C LEU A 27 25.31 -12.54 -21.70
N ARG A 28 26.59 -12.85 -21.51
CA ARG A 28 27.27 -14.03 -22.04
C ARG A 28 26.86 -15.33 -21.33
N TRP A 29 26.40 -15.25 -20.08
CA TRP A 29 25.84 -16.36 -19.32
C TRP A 29 24.53 -15.90 -18.66
N SER A 30 23.39 -16.37 -19.16
CA SER A 30 22.06 -15.99 -18.64
C SER A 30 21.56 -16.90 -17.52
N GLN A 31 22.33 -17.93 -17.13
CA GLN A 31 21.99 -18.78 -15.99
C GLN A 31 22.51 -18.13 -14.71
N GLN A 32 21.62 -17.88 -13.78
CA GLN A 32 21.95 -17.32 -12.46
C GLN A 32 22.90 -18.29 -11.72
N THR A 33 24.20 -18.08 -11.84
CA THR A 33 25.19 -18.65 -10.92
C THR A 33 25.13 -17.86 -9.61
N GLU A 34 25.48 -18.48 -8.48
CA GLU A 34 25.48 -17.83 -7.14
C GLU A 34 26.45 -16.63 -7.04
N THR A 35 27.26 -16.39 -8.07
CA THR A 35 28.09 -15.20 -8.22
C THR A 35 27.18 -13.97 -8.37
N GLY A 36 27.19 -13.10 -7.35
CA GLY A 36 26.32 -11.94 -7.24
C GLY A 36 26.39 -10.92 -8.39
N ILE A 37 25.58 -9.87 -8.27
CA ILE A 37 25.40 -8.82 -9.28
C ILE A 37 26.61 -7.86 -9.25
N THR A 38 27.31 -7.69 -10.38
CA THR A 38 28.50 -6.83 -10.48
C THR A 38 28.24 -5.48 -11.15
N HIS A 39 27.21 -5.37 -12.00
CA HIS A 39 26.90 -4.14 -12.74
C HIS A 39 25.43 -3.74 -12.58
N PHE A 40 25.17 -2.44 -12.64
CA PHE A 40 23.82 -1.87 -12.60
C PHE A 40 23.61 -0.93 -13.78
N ARG A 41 22.47 -1.07 -14.45
CA ARG A 41 21.98 -0.15 -15.47
C ARG A 41 20.95 0.78 -14.84
N SER A 42 21.05 2.09 -15.09
CA SER A 42 20.01 3.03 -14.65
C SER A 42 18.68 2.74 -15.36
N GLY A 43 17.58 2.68 -14.61
CA GLY A 43 16.23 2.51 -15.14
C GLY A 43 15.73 3.79 -15.80
N MET A 44 15.03 4.64 -15.04
CA MET A 44 14.55 5.95 -15.48
C MET A 44 15.51 7.08 -15.06
N SER A 45 15.71 8.06 -15.95
CA SER A 45 16.48 9.27 -15.66
C SER A 45 15.72 10.23 -14.75
N HIS A 46 16.43 10.85 -13.82
CA HIS A 46 15.97 11.90 -12.92
C HIS A 46 17.12 12.89 -12.68
N GLU A 47 16.85 14.02 -12.01
CA GLU A 47 17.87 15.01 -11.65
C GLU A 47 18.92 14.41 -10.69
N GLU A 48 20.17 14.87 -10.76
CA GLU A 48 21.35 14.17 -10.22
C GLU A 48 21.31 13.86 -8.70
N ASP A 49 20.45 14.53 -7.92
CA ASP A 49 20.28 14.32 -6.48
C ASP A 49 18.84 13.96 -6.04
N GLN A 50 17.92 13.74 -6.99
CA GLN A 50 16.50 13.50 -6.67
C GLN A 50 16.12 12.02 -6.60
N ILE A 51 16.08 11.44 -5.39
CA ILE A 51 15.65 10.04 -5.24
C ILE A 51 14.12 9.94 -5.20
N ILE A 52 13.52 9.47 -6.29
CA ILE A 52 12.08 9.19 -6.34
C ILE A 52 11.74 7.90 -5.56
N PRO A 53 10.84 7.95 -4.56
CA PRO A 53 10.43 6.76 -3.81
C PRO A 53 9.83 5.67 -4.70
N ASN A 54 10.30 4.44 -4.51
CA ASN A 54 9.80 3.26 -5.21
C ASN A 54 8.67 2.57 -4.41
N LEU A 55 7.54 2.33 -5.08
CA LEU A 55 6.36 1.65 -4.54
C LEU A 55 6.67 0.31 -3.87
N TYR A 56 7.63 -0.48 -4.38
CA TYR A 56 7.96 -1.80 -3.82
C TYR A 56 8.37 -1.73 -2.34
N ARG A 57 9.02 -0.65 -1.91
CA ARG A 57 9.46 -0.47 -0.51
C ARG A 57 8.29 -0.28 0.48
N TYR A 58 7.10 0.06 -0.03
CA TYR A 58 5.91 0.35 0.78
C TYR A 58 4.93 -0.83 0.80
N ILE A 59 5.26 -1.92 0.12
CA ILE A 59 4.48 -3.16 0.14
C ILE A 59 5.26 -4.17 0.99
N GLN A 60 4.62 -4.70 2.03
CA GLN A 60 5.24 -5.72 2.85
C GLN A 60 5.40 -7.03 2.04
N PRO A 61 6.54 -7.73 2.17
CA PRO A 61 6.70 -9.06 1.58
C PRO A 61 5.66 -10.04 2.10
N TRP A 62 5.19 -10.93 1.23
CA TRP A 62 4.19 -11.95 1.59
C TRP A 62 4.65 -12.87 2.72
N GLU A 63 5.92 -13.27 2.73
CA GLU A 63 6.49 -14.09 3.80
C GLU A 63 6.35 -13.39 5.16
N SER A 64 6.71 -12.11 5.24
CA SER A 64 6.57 -11.31 6.45
C SER A 64 5.10 -11.17 6.88
N GLU A 65 4.19 -10.94 5.93
CA GLU A 65 2.74 -10.88 6.19
C GLU A 65 2.19 -12.21 6.72
N PHE A 66 2.64 -13.35 6.19
CA PHE A 66 2.18 -14.67 6.65
C PHE A 66 2.70 -15.03 8.04
N VAL A 67 3.99 -14.80 8.29
CA VAL A 67 4.60 -15.00 9.61
C VAL A 67 3.91 -14.11 10.64
N ASP A 68 3.69 -12.86 10.28
CA ASP A 68 3.00 -11.92 11.16
C ASP A 68 1.53 -12.28 11.39
N SER A 69 0.82 -12.72 10.35
CA SER A 69 -0.57 -13.18 10.46
C SER A 69 -0.72 -14.32 11.45
N GLN A 70 0.17 -15.33 11.40
CA GLN A 70 0.13 -16.44 12.36
C GLN A 70 0.28 -15.93 13.80
N ARG A 71 1.25 -15.04 14.04
CA ARG A 71 1.49 -14.44 15.36
C ARG A 71 0.29 -13.63 15.85
N VAL A 72 -0.22 -12.74 15.01
CA VAL A 72 -1.32 -11.82 15.32
C VAL A 72 -2.62 -12.57 15.60
N TRP A 73 -2.94 -13.60 14.80
CA TRP A 73 -4.13 -14.42 15.04
C TRP A 73 -3.99 -15.34 16.26
N ALA A 74 -2.78 -15.82 16.58
CA ALA A 74 -2.53 -16.56 17.81
C ALA A 74 -2.71 -15.67 19.05
N GLU A 75 -2.17 -14.46 19.02
CA GLU A 75 -2.34 -13.46 20.09
C GLU A 75 -3.80 -13.08 20.28
N TYR A 76 -4.54 -12.84 19.19
CA TYR A 76 -5.98 -12.59 19.23
C TYR A 76 -6.74 -13.73 19.92
N ALA A 77 -6.40 -14.99 19.61
CA ALA A 77 -7.04 -16.15 20.21
C ALA A 77 -6.82 -16.21 21.73
N LEU A 78 -5.60 -15.90 22.20
CA LEU A 78 -5.26 -15.83 23.62
C LEU A 78 -6.03 -14.69 24.32
N LYS A 79 -5.95 -13.46 23.77
CA LYS A 79 -6.68 -12.30 24.31
C LYS A 79 -8.19 -12.54 24.39
N ARG A 80 -8.75 -13.25 23.40
CA ARG A 80 -10.16 -13.64 23.41
C ARG A 80 -10.49 -14.63 24.55
N GLN A 81 -9.61 -15.59 24.83
CA GLN A 81 -9.79 -16.54 25.93
C GLN A 81 -9.67 -15.84 27.29
N GLU A 82 -8.69 -14.96 27.46
CA GLU A 82 -8.48 -14.17 28.68
C GLU A 82 -9.70 -13.28 28.98
N ALA A 83 -10.20 -12.56 27.97
CA ALA A 83 -11.40 -11.74 28.12
C ALA A 83 -12.62 -12.60 28.51
N ALA A 84 -12.79 -13.77 27.89
CA ALA A 84 -13.87 -14.69 28.22
C ALA A 84 -13.77 -15.24 29.66
N ALA A 85 -12.56 -15.55 30.13
CA ALA A 85 -12.31 -15.98 31.51
C ALA A 85 -12.65 -14.87 32.52
N GLN A 86 -12.43 -13.61 32.16
CA GLN A 86 -12.83 -12.45 32.95
C GLN A 86 -14.30 -12.03 32.73
N SER A 87 -15.09 -12.80 31.97
CA SER A 87 -16.47 -12.46 31.58
C SER A 87 -16.60 -11.08 30.92
N ARG A 88 -15.54 -10.60 30.28
CA ARG A 88 -15.47 -9.34 29.51
C ARG A 88 -15.55 -9.65 28.01
N ARG A 89 -16.10 -8.71 27.24
CA ARG A 89 -16.02 -8.74 25.78
C ARG A 89 -14.76 -8.01 25.33
N LEU A 90 -14.00 -8.64 24.43
CA LEU A 90 -12.86 -8.00 23.76
C LEU A 90 -13.34 -6.76 23.00
N THR A 91 -12.67 -5.63 23.22
CA THR A 91 -12.99 -4.35 22.58
C THR A 91 -11.93 -3.94 21.56
N LEU A 92 -12.16 -2.80 20.90
CA LEU A 92 -11.23 -2.25 19.91
C LEU A 92 -9.87 -1.92 20.54
N GLU A 93 -9.91 -1.35 21.73
CA GLU A 93 -8.73 -0.86 22.45
C GLU A 93 -7.75 -1.99 22.78
N ASP A 94 -8.23 -3.22 22.96
CA ASP A 94 -7.37 -4.39 23.26
C ASP A 94 -6.52 -4.85 22.06
N LEU A 95 -6.86 -4.37 20.85
CA LEU A 95 -6.29 -4.83 19.58
C LEU A 95 -5.71 -3.70 18.72
N GLU A 96 -5.56 -2.48 19.26
CA GLU A 96 -5.12 -1.29 18.52
C GLU A 96 -3.77 -1.52 17.81
N ASP A 97 -2.80 -2.13 18.50
CA ASP A 97 -1.47 -2.46 17.94
C ASP A 97 -1.50 -3.42 16.74
N SER A 98 -2.59 -4.19 16.61
CA SER A 98 -2.77 -5.24 15.62
C SER A 98 -3.85 -4.95 14.58
N TRP A 99 -4.43 -3.74 14.63
CA TRP A 99 -5.64 -3.37 13.90
C TRP A 99 -5.56 -3.63 12.39
N ASP A 100 -4.48 -3.18 11.77
CA ASP A 100 -4.22 -3.30 10.34
C ASP A 100 -3.31 -4.49 9.98
N ARG A 101 -3.19 -5.48 10.88
CA ARG A 101 -2.31 -6.64 10.72
C ARG A 101 -3.09 -7.94 10.49
N GLY A 102 -2.38 -8.93 9.96
CA GLY A 102 -2.89 -10.27 9.71
C GLY A 102 -3.65 -10.41 8.38
N ILE A 103 -3.84 -11.67 7.97
CA ILE A 103 -4.60 -12.07 6.79
C ILE A 103 -5.56 -13.20 7.21
N PRO A 104 -6.89 -12.96 7.24
CA PRO A 104 -7.56 -11.67 7.07
C PRO A 104 -7.13 -10.62 8.11
N ARG A 105 -7.32 -9.33 7.80
CA ARG A 105 -6.99 -8.23 8.72
C ARG A 105 -7.85 -8.27 9.98
N ILE A 106 -7.29 -8.02 11.16
CA ILE A 106 -8.03 -8.07 12.43
C ILE A 106 -9.22 -7.11 12.46
N ASN A 107 -9.07 -5.92 11.89
CA ASN A 107 -10.14 -4.92 11.81
C ASN A 107 -11.45 -5.44 11.15
N THR A 108 -11.37 -6.50 10.34
CA THR A 108 -12.55 -7.13 9.72
C THR A 108 -13.54 -7.69 10.74
N LEU A 109 -13.07 -8.07 11.94
CA LEU A 109 -13.90 -8.60 13.02
C LEU A 109 -14.89 -7.57 13.59
N PHE A 110 -14.60 -6.28 13.40
CA PHE A 110 -15.35 -5.14 13.96
C PHE A 110 -16.15 -4.38 12.90
N GLN A 111 -16.27 -4.92 11.69
CA GLN A 111 -17.10 -4.33 10.65
C GLN A 111 -18.59 -4.39 11.03
N ARG A 112 -19.32 -3.32 10.69
CA ARG A 112 -20.77 -3.23 10.89
C ARG A 112 -21.54 -4.37 10.19
N ASP A 113 -21.12 -4.72 8.98
CA ASP A 113 -21.80 -5.70 8.12
C ASP A 113 -21.33 -7.15 8.34
N ARG A 114 -20.50 -7.43 9.36
CA ARG A 114 -19.91 -8.75 9.64
C ARG A 114 -20.95 -9.88 9.66
N HIS A 115 -22.11 -9.63 10.25
CA HIS A 115 -23.17 -10.64 10.37
C HIS A 115 -23.75 -11.03 9.01
N THR A 116 -23.89 -10.08 8.10
CA THR A 116 -24.35 -10.34 6.73
C THR A 116 -23.26 -11.05 5.92
N LEU A 117 -22.00 -10.63 6.06
CA LEU A 117 -20.86 -11.23 5.36
C LEU A 117 -20.64 -12.70 5.71
N ALA A 118 -21.08 -13.13 6.89
CA ALA A 118 -21.01 -14.54 7.29
C ALA A 118 -21.73 -15.48 6.30
N TYR A 119 -22.78 -14.99 5.63
CA TYR A 119 -23.57 -15.75 4.64
C TYR A 119 -23.01 -15.65 3.21
N ASP A 120 -22.08 -14.72 2.94
CA ASP A 120 -21.51 -14.54 1.60
C ASP A 120 -20.41 -15.59 1.33
N LYS A 121 -20.83 -16.81 0.98
CA LYS A 121 -19.94 -17.93 0.64
C LYS A 121 -19.62 -17.97 -0.86
N GLY A 122 -18.45 -18.52 -1.19
CA GLY A 122 -17.99 -18.64 -2.58
C GLY A 122 -17.66 -17.31 -3.26
N TRP A 123 -17.44 -16.24 -2.50
CA TRP A 123 -17.20 -14.91 -3.06
C TRP A 123 -15.92 -14.82 -3.90
N ARG A 124 -14.88 -15.61 -3.59
CA ARG A 124 -13.61 -15.64 -4.36
C ARG A 124 -13.84 -16.10 -5.80
N VAL A 125 -14.42 -17.29 -5.98
CA VAL A 125 -14.75 -17.82 -7.32
C VAL A 125 -15.78 -16.93 -8.02
N ARG A 126 -16.77 -16.40 -7.28
CA ARG A 126 -17.74 -15.45 -7.85
C ARG A 126 -17.06 -14.19 -8.39
N THR A 127 -16.02 -13.69 -7.72
CA THR A 127 -15.28 -12.50 -8.14
C THR A 127 -14.41 -12.78 -9.36
N ASP A 128 -13.72 -13.93 -9.39
CA ASP A 128 -12.93 -14.37 -10.54
C ASP A 128 -13.80 -14.56 -11.79
N TYR A 129 -14.99 -15.17 -11.64
CA TYR A 129 -15.93 -15.39 -12.76
C TYR A 129 -16.56 -14.11 -13.31
N LYS A 130 -16.40 -12.94 -12.65
CA LYS A 130 -16.90 -11.67 -13.19
C LYS A 130 -16.24 -11.29 -14.51
N GLN A 131 -15.06 -11.81 -14.83
CA GLN A 131 -14.40 -11.57 -16.11
C GLN A 131 -15.24 -12.00 -17.32
N TYR A 132 -16.15 -12.97 -17.15
CA TYR A 132 -17.06 -13.44 -18.20
C TYR A 132 -18.40 -12.69 -18.23
N GLN A 133 -18.68 -11.88 -17.22
CA GLN A 133 -19.96 -11.17 -17.06
C GLN A 133 -19.83 -9.67 -17.32
N VAL A 134 -18.64 -9.11 -17.08
CA VAL A 134 -18.40 -7.66 -17.08
C VAL A 134 -17.19 -7.37 -17.96
N LEU A 135 -17.34 -6.42 -18.90
CA LEU A 135 -16.26 -6.01 -19.81
C LEU A 135 -15.12 -5.24 -19.12
N LYS A 136 -15.38 -4.68 -17.94
CA LYS A 136 -14.38 -3.95 -17.15
C LYS A 136 -13.43 -4.92 -16.46
N GLN A 137 -12.14 -4.83 -16.79
CA GLN A 137 -11.08 -5.59 -16.13
C GLN A 137 -10.96 -5.20 -14.64
N ASN A 138 -10.96 -6.20 -13.75
CA ASN A 138 -10.71 -6.02 -12.33
C ASN A 138 -9.27 -6.46 -11.98
N PRO A 139 -8.33 -5.54 -11.68
CA PRO A 139 -6.96 -5.91 -11.31
C PRO A 139 -6.87 -6.57 -9.92
N PHE A 140 -7.86 -6.37 -9.05
CA PHE A 140 -7.91 -6.91 -7.69
C PHE A 140 -8.93 -8.03 -7.55
N TRP A 141 -9.00 -8.92 -8.53
CA TRP A 141 -9.96 -10.04 -8.57
C TRP A 141 -9.75 -11.07 -7.44
N TRP A 142 -8.55 -11.12 -6.87
CA TRP A 142 -8.13 -12.12 -5.88
C TRP A 142 -8.43 -11.74 -4.43
N THR A 143 -8.82 -10.49 -4.15
CA THR A 143 -9.08 -9.98 -2.79
C THR A 143 -10.42 -9.25 -2.70
N HIS A 144 -10.97 -9.16 -1.48
CA HIS A 144 -12.16 -8.37 -1.21
C HIS A 144 -12.01 -7.60 0.10
N GLN A 145 -12.07 -6.26 0.03
CA GLN A 145 -11.80 -5.39 1.19
C GLN A 145 -12.68 -5.67 2.41
N ARG A 146 -13.93 -6.13 2.23
CA ARG A 146 -14.78 -6.49 3.37
C ARG A 146 -14.41 -7.84 4.00
N HIS A 147 -13.94 -8.80 3.21
CA HIS A 147 -13.62 -10.15 3.70
C HIS A 147 -12.17 -10.25 4.18
N ASP A 148 -11.23 -9.71 3.42
CA ASP A 148 -9.80 -9.78 3.71
C ASP A 148 -9.30 -8.55 4.49
N GLY A 149 -10.00 -7.41 4.40
CA GLY A 149 -9.49 -6.11 4.83
C GLY A 149 -8.64 -5.42 3.76
N LYS A 150 -8.10 -4.24 4.09
CA LYS A 150 -7.16 -3.52 3.20
C LYS A 150 -5.76 -4.12 3.37
N LEU A 151 -5.26 -4.79 2.33
CA LEU A 151 -4.00 -5.54 2.41
C LEU A 151 -2.74 -4.68 2.21
N TRP A 152 -2.86 -3.42 1.81
CA TRP A 152 -1.73 -2.51 1.66
C TRP A 152 -2.10 -1.08 2.07
N ASN A 153 -1.12 -0.31 2.53
CA ASN A 153 -1.29 1.09 2.88
C ASN A 153 -0.17 1.93 2.24
N LEU A 154 -0.57 2.91 1.42
CA LEU A 154 0.35 3.78 0.67
C LEU A 154 0.30 5.23 1.17
N ASN A 155 -0.26 5.48 2.36
CA ASN A 155 -0.34 6.84 2.90
C ASN A 155 1.06 7.46 3.10
N ASN A 156 2.03 6.65 3.54
CA ASN A 156 3.42 7.10 3.73
C ASN A 156 4.15 7.30 2.39
N TYR A 157 3.77 6.57 1.34
CA TYR A 157 4.32 6.79 0.00
C TYR A 157 4.06 8.23 -0.47
N ARG A 158 2.84 8.72 -0.22
CA ARG A 158 2.44 10.08 -0.55
C ARG A 158 3.27 11.12 0.19
N THR A 159 3.47 10.96 1.50
CA THR A 159 4.26 11.90 2.30
C THR A 159 5.72 11.94 1.85
N ASP A 160 6.31 10.76 1.63
CA ASP A 160 7.70 10.66 1.23
C ASP A 160 7.92 11.17 -0.19
N MET A 161 6.93 11.00 -1.08
CA MET A 161 6.97 11.59 -2.41
C MET A 161 6.98 13.12 -2.36
N ILE A 162 6.17 13.74 -1.50
CA ILE A 162 6.19 15.20 -1.32
C ILE A 162 7.57 15.65 -0.86
N GLN A 163 8.18 14.95 0.10
CA GLN A 163 9.52 15.28 0.60
C GLN A 163 10.59 15.12 -0.49
N ALA A 164 10.54 14.03 -1.26
CA ALA A 164 11.47 13.78 -2.37
C ALA A 164 11.37 14.83 -3.50
N LEU A 165 10.23 15.52 -3.63
CA LEU A 165 10.01 16.57 -4.60
C LEU A 165 10.37 17.98 -4.08
N GLY A 166 11.01 18.09 -2.91
CA GLY A 166 11.39 19.39 -2.32
C GLY A 166 10.32 20.01 -1.42
N GLY A 167 9.39 19.20 -0.91
CA GLY A 167 8.29 19.66 -0.07
C GLY A 167 7.18 20.36 -0.86
N VAL A 168 6.14 20.82 -0.14
CA VAL A 168 5.00 21.49 -0.77
C VAL A 168 5.42 22.80 -1.44
N GLU A 169 6.28 23.58 -0.80
CA GLU A 169 6.76 24.86 -1.34
C GLU A 169 7.55 24.64 -2.64
N GLY A 170 8.50 23.70 -2.65
CA GLY A 170 9.27 23.34 -3.84
C GLY A 170 8.37 22.90 -5.01
N ILE A 171 7.36 22.07 -4.73
CA ILE A 171 6.37 21.67 -5.73
C ILE A 171 5.62 22.88 -6.29
N LEU A 172 5.15 23.78 -5.43
CA LEU A 172 4.35 24.94 -5.83
C LEU A 172 5.15 25.97 -6.65
N GLU A 173 6.47 26.00 -6.52
CA GLU A 173 7.33 26.85 -7.38
C GLU A 173 7.23 26.48 -8.87
N HIS A 174 6.91 25.23 -9.16
CA HIS A 174 6.67 24.74 -10.53
C HIS A 174 5.23 24.95 -11.02
N THR A 175 4.42 25.75 -10.30
CA THR A 175 3.01 26.01 -10.61
C THR A 175 2.72 27.51 -10.69
N LEU A 176 1.50 27.87 -11.12
CA LEU A 176 1.02 29.25 -11.12
C LEU A 176 0.52 29.74 -9.75
N PHE A 177 0.80 29.02 -8.66
CA PHE A 177 0.30 29.37 -7.32
C PHE A 177 0.68 30.78 -6.86
N LYS A 178 1.91 31.25 -7.13
CA LYS A 178 2.30 32.64 -6.78
C LYS A 178 1.44 33.70 -7.51
N ALA A 179 0.87 33.38 -8.67
CA ALA A 179 0.03 34.29 -9.44
C ALA A 179 -1.42 34.36 -8.90
N THR A 180 -1.87 33.40 -8.09
CA THR A 180 -3.22 33.43 -7.51
C THR A 180 -3.33 34.35 -6.30
N TYR A 181 -2.21 34.95 -5.85
CA TYR A 181 -2.15 35.90 -4.74
C TYR A 181 -2.66 35.35 -3.38
N PHE A 182 -2.73 34.02 -3.24
CA PHE A 182 -3.04 33.38 -1.97
C PHE A 182 -1.85 33.48 -1.01
N PRO A 183 -2.09 33.80 0.28
CA PRO A 183 -1.02 33.92 1.27
C PRO A 183 -0.45 32.56 1.71
N THR A 184 -1.27 31.50 1.69
CA THR A 184 -0.89 30.14 2.09
C THR A 184 -1.59 29.10 1.22
N TRP A 185 -0.99 27.90 1.11
CA TRP A 185 -1.55 26.77 0.38
C TRP A 185 -2.49 25.90 1.25
N GLU A 186 -2.46 26.09 2.57
CA GLU A 186 -3.24 25.32 3.53
C GLU A 186 -4.75 25.60 3.38
N GLY A 187 -5.56 24.53 3.39
CA GLY A 187 -7.03 24.63 3.35
C GLY A 187 -7.63 24.98 1.99
N LEU A 188 -6.83 24.92 0.91
CA LEU A 188 -7.32 25.04 -0.45
C LEU A 188 -7.88 23.69 -0.94
N PHE A 189 -8.97 23.75 -1.70
CA PHE A 189 -9.66 22.59 -2.24
C PHE A 189 -9.94 22.77 -3.73
N TRP A 190 -9.96 21.65 -4.45
CA TRP A 190 -10.27 21.55 -5.87
C TRP A 190 -11.49 20.65 -6.09
#